data_AF-A0A5B8NW63-F1
#
_entry.id   AF-A0A5B8NW63-F1
#
_cell.length_a   1.000
_cell.length_b   1.000
_cell.length_c   1.000
_cell.angle_alpha   90.00
_cell.angle_beta   90.00
_cell.angle_gamma   90.00
#
_symmetry.space_group_name_H-M   'P 1'
#
loop_
_entity.id
_entity.type
_entity.pdbx_description
1 polymer ?
#
loop_
_entity_poly.entity_id
_entity_poly.type
_entity_poly.pdbx_seq_one_letter_code
_entity_poly.pdbx_strand_id
1 'polypeptide(L)'
;MSTFLTYALYVSFAMIALSLLLCLLLMLKTKDQLSIAVIADMLFYAMIGCYIVWSFFGRTQIAYEVIFLAAIVGGTLPTISVARIISKGRR
;
A
#
# COMPACT_ATOMS: atom_id res chain seq x y z
N MET A 1 2.53 16.77 -20.76
CA MET A 1 3.21 15.60 -20.18
C MET A 1 4.34 15.26 -21.14
N SER A 2 5.59 15.25 -20.72
CA SER A 2 6.67 14.76 -21.59
C SER A 2 6.43 13.28 -21.87
N THR A 3 6.67 12.82 -23.10
CA THR A 3 6.49 11.42 -23.51
C THR A 3 7.26 10.46 -22.60
N PHE A 4 8.47 10.87 -22.19
CA PHE A 4 9.29 10.17 -21.20
C PHE A 4 8.56 9.89 -19.87
N LEU A 5 7.90 10.91 -19.29
CA LEU A 5 7.20 10.76 -18.01
C LEU A 5 6.04 9.77 -18.12
N THR A 6 5.33 9.77 -19.24
CA THR A 6 4.23 8.83 -19.48
C THR A 6 4.70 7.39 -19.47
N TYR A 7 5.80 7.07 -20.18
CA TYR A 7 6.35 5.71 -20.18
C TYR A 7 6.84 5.28 -18.79
N ALA A 8 7.50 6.17 -18.06
CA ALA A 8 7.94 5.89 -16.70
C ALA A 8 6.76 5.55 -15.77
N LEU A 9 5.67 6.31 -15.84
CA LEU A 9 4.45 6.05 -15.04
C LEU A 9 3.83 4.68 -15.34
N TYR A 10 3.77 4.27 -16.62
CA TYR A 10 3.26 2.96 -16.99
C TYR A 10 4.13 1.81 -16.44
N VAL A 11 5.46 1.94 -16.51
CA VAL A 11 6.39 0.95 -15.95
C VAL A 11 6.23 0.86 -14.42
N SER A 12 6.18 2.01 -13.73
CA SER A 12 5.97 2.04 -12.28
C SER A 12 4.63 1.41 -11.89
N PHE A 13 3.56 1.71 -12.63
CA PHE A 13 2.24 1.12 -12.39
C PHE A 13 2.28 -0.41 -12.51
N ALA A 14 2.93 -0.93 -13.56
CA ALA A 14 3.07 -2.36 -13.78
C ALA A 14 3.89 -3.04 -12.65
N MET A 15 4.98 -2.41 -12.20
CA MET A 15 5.80 -2.94 -11.09
C MET A 15 5.03 -3.00 -9.77
N ILE A 16 4.26 -1.96 -9.45
CA ILE A 16 3.44 -1.92 -8.24
C ILE A 16 2.32 -2.97 -8.31
N ALA A 17 1.66 -3.10 -9.47
CA ALA A 17 0.63 -4.12 -9.67
C ALA A 17 1.20 -5.54 -9.50
N LEU A 18 2.39 -5.81 -10.01
CA LEU A 18 3.07 -7.09 -9.85
C LEU A 18 3.46 -7.34 -8.39
N SER A 19 3.96 -6.32 -7.68
CA SER A 19 4.25 -6.40 -6.25
C SER A 19 3.00 -6.69 -5.41
N LEU A 20 1.86 -6.07 -5.74
CA LEU A 20 0.57 -6.34 -5.09
C LEU A 20 0.15 -7.80 -5.25
N LEU A 21 0.23 -8.35 -6.47
CA LEU A 21 -0.09 -9.74 -6.73
C LEU A 21 0.83 -10.70 -5.96
N LEU A 22 2.13 -10.41 -5.91
CA LEU A 22 3.10 -11.21 -5.16
C LEU A 22 2.85 -11.14 -3.65
N CYS A 23 2.53 -9.96 -3.10
CA CYS A 23 2.14 -9.81 -1.69
C CYS A 23 0.88 -10.60 -1.37
N LEU A 24 -0.13 -10.56 -2.25
CA LEU A 24 -1.37 -11.32 -2.06
C LEU A 24 -1.09 -12.83 -2.06
N LEU A 25 -0.30 -13.32 -3.01
CA LEU A 25 0.12 -14.73 -3.05
C LEU A 25 0.91 -15.14 -1.81
N LEU A 26 1.79 -14.27 -1.30
CA LEU A 26 2.54 -14.51 -0.08
C LEU A 26 1.63 -14.55 1.15
N MET A 27 0.64 -13.66 1.22
CA MET A 27 -0.35 -13.63 2.30
C MET A 27 -1.16 -14.94 2.36
N LEU A 28 -1.56 -15.48 1.21
CA LEU A 28 -2.30 -16.75 1.12
C LEU A 28 -1.46 -17.97 1.49
N LYS A 29 -0.14 -17.93 1.25
CA LYS A 29 0.76 -19.04 1.58
C LYS A 29 1.20 -19.03 3.05
N THR A 30 1.28 -17.86 3.66
CA THR A 30 1.75 -17.70 5.03
C THR A 30 0.71 -18.20 6.02
N LYS A 31 1.12 -19.02 7.00
CA LYS A 31 0.24 -19.51 8.09
C LYS A 31 0.44 -18.78 9.42
N ASP A 32 1.56 -18.08 9.56
CA ASP A 32 1.90 -17.34 10.78
C ASP A 32 1.17 -15.99 10.84
N GLN A 33 0.50 -15.72 11.95
CA GLN A 33 -0.34 -14.53 12.14
C GLN A 33 0.48 -13.24 12.14
N LEU A 34 1.70 -13.27 12.69
CA LEU A 34 2.55 -12.08 12.77
C LEU A 34 3.08 -11.72 11.38
N SER A 35 3.51 -12.73 10.63
CA SER A 35 3.92 -12.56 9.23
C SER A 35 2.76 -12.06 8.35
N ILE A 36 1.54 -12.57 8.52
CA ILE A 36 0.34 -12.07 7.80
C ILE A 36 0.06 -10.60 8.11
N ALA A 37 0.21 -10.17 9.37
CA ALA A 37 0.01 -8.77 9.75
C ALA A 37 0.98 -7.81 9.04
N VAL A 38 2.25 -8.19 8.93
CA VAL A 38 3.27 -7.39 8.22
C VAL A 38 3.01 -7.39 6.71
N ILE A 39 2.63 -8.53 6.14
CA ILE A 39 2.30 -8.61 4.71
C ILE A 39 1.05 -7.76 4.38
N ALA A 40 0.06 -7.72 5.27
CA ALA A 40 -1.11 -6.86 5.11
C ALA A 40 -0.74 -5.37 5.11
N ASP A 41 0.20 -4.96 5.96
CA ASP A 41 0.72 -3.58 5.98
C ASP A 41 1.45 -3.24 4.66
N MET A 42 2.31 -4.14 4.18
CA MET A 42 2.96 -3.98 2.88
C MET A 42 1.96 -3.89 1.72
N LEU A 43 0.91 -4.71 1.74
CA LEU A 43 -0.14 -4.69 0.71
C LEU A 43 -0.91 -3.36 0.74
N PHE A 44 -1.21 -2.82 1.93
CA PHE A 44 -1.87 -1.53 2.07
C PHE A 44 -1.05 -0.37 1.49
N TYR A 45 0.24 -0.30 1.83
CA TYR A 45 1.12 0.72 1.26
C TYR A 45 1.34 0.56 -0.24
N ALA A 46 1.38 -0.66 -0.76
CA ALA A 46 1.44 -0.90 -2.21
C ALA A 46 0.16 -0.41 -2.92
N MET A 47 -1.01 -0.53 -2.31
CA MET A 47 -2.26 0.06 -2.83
C MET A 47 -2.19 1.60 -2.85
N ILE A 48 -1.65 2.24 -1.81
CA ILE A 48 -1.43 3.69 -1.80
C ILE A 48 -0.48 4.10 -2.93
N GLY A 49 0.61 3.35 -3.15
CA GLY A 49 1.53 3.57 -4.27
C GLY A 49 0.83 3.52 -5.63
N CYS A 50 -0.06 2.56 -5.83
CA CYS A 50 -0.87 2.44 -7.04
C CYS A 50 -1.78 3.68 -7.23
N TYR A 51 -2.42 4.13 -6.15
CA TYR A 51 -3.28 5.32 -6.18
C TYR A 51 -2.50 6.61 -6.45
N ILE A 52 -1.28 6.75 -5.94
CA ILE A 52 -0.38 7.87 -6.26
C ILE A 52 -0.09 7.92 -7.76
N VAL A 53 0.33 6.80 -8.36
CA VAL A 53 0.64 6.75 -9.80
C VAL A 53 -0.61 7.05 -10.63
N TRP A 54 -1.77 6.53 -10.22
CA TRP A 54 -3.05 6.85 -10.86
C TRP A 54 -3.40 8.34 -10.79
N SER A 55 -3.11 9.00 -9.66
CA SER A 55 -3.31 10.44 -9.49
C SER A 55 -2.48 11.31 -10.45
N PHE A 56 -1.43 10.80 -11.08
CA PHE A 56 -0.72 11.56 -12.12
C PHE A 56 -1.50 11.62 -13.44
N PHE A 57 -2.42 10.66 -13.69
CA PHE A 57 -3.28 10.65 -14.86
C PHE A 57 -4.52 11.54 -14.68
N GLY A 58 -5.08 11.60 -13.47
CA GLY A 58 -6.17 12.51 -13.11
C GLY A 58 -5.65 13.79 -12.48
N ARG A 59 -5.80 14.95 -13.13
CA ARG A 59 -5.39 16.26 -12.57
C ARG A 59 -6.31 16.73 -11.44
N THR A 60 -6.36 15.99 -10.33
CA THR A 60 -7.19 16.29 -9.17
C THR A 60 -6.31 16.50 -7.95
N GLN A 61 -6.28 17.72 -7.41
CA GLN A 61 -5.47 18.06 -6.25
C GLN A 61 -5.92 17.33 -4.97
N ILE A 62 -7.23 17.03 -4.87
CA ILE A 62 -7.85 16.30 -3.76
C ILE A 62 -7.23 14.91 -3.56
N ALA A 63 -6.74 14.27 -4.63
CA ALA A 63 -6.15 12.94 -4.54
C ALA A 63 -4.94 12.90 -3.59
N TYR A 64 -4.13 13.96 -3.54
CA TYR A 64 -2.96 14.03 -2.66
C TYR A 64 -3.34 14.16 -1.18
N GLU A 65 -4.43 14.87 -0.87
CA GLU A 65 -4.96 14.96 0.50
C GLU A 65 -5.49 13.61 0.97
N VAL A 66 -6.20 12.89 0.09
CA VAL A 66 -6.67 11.52 0.36
C VAL A 66 -5.51 10.57 0.57
N ILE A 67 -4.44 10.65 -0.22
CA ILE A 67 -3.21 9.85 -0.04
C ILE A 67 -2.60 10.11 1.33
N PHE A 68 -2.51 11.38 1.73
CA PHE A 68 -1.93 11.75 3.02
C PHE A 68 -2.75 11.21 4.19
N LEU A 69 -4.07 11.36 4.14
CA LEU A 69 -4.98 10.80 5.14
C LEU A 69 -4.93 9.26 5.15
N ALA A 70 -4.88 8.62 3.97
CA ALA A 70 -4.79 7.17 3.85
C ALA A 70 -3.47 6.63 4.42
N ALA A 71 -2.33 7.27 4.16
CA ALA A 71 -1.04 6.84 4.67
C ALA A 71 -0.96 6.97 6.21
N ILE A 72 -1.42 8.08 6.77
CA ILE A 72 -1.33 8.33 8.21
C ILE A 72 -2.43 7.57 8.95
N VAL A 73 -3.69 7.86 8.65
CA VAL A 73 -4.83 7.33 9.39
C VAL A 73 -5.11 5.89 8.98
N GLY A 74 -5.17 5.64 7.67
CA GLY A 74 -5.49 4.32 7.12
C GLY A 74 -4.37 3.30 7.25
N GLY A 75 -3.10 3.71 7.16
CA GLY A 75 -1.96 2.79 7.17
C GLY A 75 -1.44 2.51 8.57
N THR A 76 -1.16 3.54 9.35
CA THR A 76 -0.47 3.34 10.63
C THR A 76 -1.38 2.84 11.75
N LEU A 77 -2.65 3.25 11.78
CA LEU A 77 -3.57 2.89 12.86
C LEU A 77 -3.92 1.39 12.87
N PRO A 78 -4.22 0.74 11.74
CA PRO A 78 -4.48 -0.70 11.72
C PRO A 78 -3.25 -1.49 12.17
N THR A 79 -2.05 -1.10 11.74
CA THR A 79 -0.81 -1.80 12.06
C THR A 79 -0.51 -1.74 13.56
N ILE A 80 -0.66 -0.57 14.19
CA ILE A 80 -0.53 -0.43 15.66
C ILE A 80 -1.61 -1.22 16.41
N SER A 81 -2.84 -1.22 15.88
CA SER A 81 -3.97 -1.94 16.50
C SER A 81 -3.73 -3.45 16.47
N VAL A 82 -3.32 -3.99 15.32
CA VAL A 82 -3.00 -5.41 15.15
C VAL A 82 -1.80 -5.80 16.01
N ALA A 83 -0.75 -4.98 16.05
CA ALA A 83 0.41 -5.23 16.92
C ALA A 83 0.01 -5.33 18.40
N ARG A 84 -0.91 -4.47 18.87
CA ARG A 84 -1.43 -4.52 20.25
C ARG A 84 -2.28 -5.75 20.53
N ILE A 85 -3.10 -6.19 19.57
CA ILE A 85 -3.92 -7.40 19.69
C ILE A 85 -3.00 -8.62 19.79
N ILE A 86 -1.97 -8.69 18.94
CA ILE A 86 -0.99 -9.78 18.92
C ILE A 86 -0.16 -9.80 20.21
N SER A 87 0.28 -8.64 20.69
CA SER A 87 1.03 -8.55 21.96
C SER A 87 0.17 -8.79 23.20
N LYS A 88 -1.15 -9.00 23.04
CA LYS A 88 -2.13 -9.10 24.14
C LYS A 88 -2.07 -7.90 25.10
N GLY A 89 -1.67 -6.73 24.59
CA GLY A 89 -1.49 -5.54 25.40
C GLY A 89 -0.28 -5.56 26.35
N ARG A 90 0.58 -6.59 26.30
CA ARG A 90 1.89 -6.54 26.95
C ARG A 90 2.77 -5.59 26.14
N ARG A 91 3.25 -4.55 26.82
CA ARG A 91 4.10 -3.49 26.26
C ARG A 91 5.42 -4.06 25.76
#